data_AF-A0A376TE75-F1
#
_entry.id   AF-A0A376TE75-F1
#
_cell.length_a   1.000
_cell.length_b   1.000
_cell.length_c   1.000
_cell.angle_alpha   90.00
_cell.angle_beta   90.00
_cell.angle_gamma   90.00
#
_symmetry.space_group_name_H-M   'P 1'
#
loop_
_entity.id
_entity.type
_entity.pdbx_description
1 polymer ?
#
loop_
_entity_poly.entity_id
_entity_poly.type
_entity_poly.pdbx_seq_one_letter_code
_entity_poly.pdbx_strand_id
1 'polypeptide(L)'
;MIRFLRAFYNVCPHRGHQLLSGEGKAKNVITCPYHAWAFKLDGNLAHARNCENVANFDSDKAQLVPVRLEEYAGFVFINMDPNATSVEDQLPGLGAKVLEACPEVHDLKLAARFTTRTPANWKNIVDNYLECYHCGPAHPGFSDSVQVDRYWHTMHVTGRCNTVSPNRPNSRLN
;
A
#
# COMPACT_ATOMS: atom_id res chain seq x y z
N MET A 1 21.34 4.35 -13.05
CA MET A 1 20.97 3.06 -12.41
C MET A 1 19.46 3.02 -12.30
N ILE A 2 18.81 2.14 -13.06
CA ILE A 2 17.36 1.94 -12.96
C ILE A 2 17.09 1.22 -11.64
N ARG A 3 16.24 1.80 -10.79
CA ARG A 3 15.78 1.17 -9.55
C ARG A 3 14.47 0.48 -9.85
N PHE A 4 14.40 -0.82 -9.63
CA PHE A 4 13.18 -1.60 -9.77
C PHE A 4 12.64 -1.94 -8.39
N LEU A 5 11.39 -1.56 -8.10
CA LEU A 5 10.70 -1.99 -6.88
C LEU A 5 10.33 -3.47 -6.95
N ARG A 6 10.37 -4.12 -5.78
CA ARG A 6 10.02 -5.53 -5.60
C ARG A 6 9.37 -5.71 -4.25
N ALA A 7 8.47 -6.69 -4.15
CA ALA A 7 7.84 -7.10 -2.90
C ALA A 7 8.06 -8.60 -2.70
N PHE A 8 8.23 -9.00 -1.45
CA PHE A 8 8.42 -10.38 -1.04
C PHE A 8 7.64 -10.65 0.24
N TYR A 9 7.24 -11.89 0.46
CA TYR A 9 6.85 -12.31 1.80
C TYR A 9 8.07 -12.15 2.73
N ASN A 10 7.85 -11.51 3.89
CA ASN A 10 8.92 -11.24 4.85
C ASN A 10 9.24 -12.46 5.72
N VAL A 11 9.62 -13.56 5.07
CA VAL A 11 9.82 -14.87 5.67
C VAL A 11 11.00 -15.57 5.00
N CYS A 12 11.92 -16.09 5.81
CA CYS A 12 13.06 -16.84 5.32
C CYS A 12 12.62 -18.23 4.82
N PRO A 13 12.95 -18.64 3.59
CA PRO A 13 12.57 -19.95 3.03
C PRO A 13 13.24 -21.12 3.76
N HIS A 14 14.28 -20.89 4.57
CA HIS A 14 14.93 -21.94 5.33
C HIS A 14 14.01 -22.53 6.41
N ARG A 15 13.57 -21.71 7.38
CA ARG A 15 12.79 -22.15 8.56
C ARG A 15 11.78 -21.11 9.04
N GLY A 16 11.35 -20.20 8.17
CA GLY A 16 10.23 -19.30 8.46
C GLY A 16 10.52 -18.07 9.32
N HIS A 17 11.78 -17.76 9.61
CA HIS A 17 12.12 -16.57 10.42
C HIS A 17 11.85 -15.27 9.64
N GLN A 18 11.34 -14.23 10.31
CA GLN A 18 11.19 -12.89 9.74
C GLN A 18 12.55 -12.32 9.27
N LEU A 19 12.61 -11.71 8.09
CA LEU A 19 13.89 -11.23 7.52
C LEU A 19 14.23 -9.80 7.95
N LEU A 20 13.26 -8.89 7.82
CA LEU A 20 13.42 -7.46 8.12
C LEU A 20 12.32 -6.99 9.07
N SER A 21 12.58 -5.92 9.80
CA SER A 21 11.59 -5.24 10.64
C SER A 21 11.68 -3.72 10.46
N GLY A 22 10.55 -3.03 10.61
CA GLY A 22 10.48 -1.58 10.41
C GLY A 22 10.62 -1.14 8.95
N GLU A 23 11.11 0.09 8.77
CA GLU A 23 11.32 0.75 7.48
C GLU A 23 12.71 1.40 7.46
N GLY A 24 13.31 1.52 6.28
CA GLY A 24 14.64 2.14 6.14
C GLY A 24 15.40 1.68 4.90
N LYS A 25 16.72 1.82 4.96
CA LYS A 25 17.64 1.42 3.88
C LYS A 25 18.27 0.07 4.21
N ALA A 26 17.97 -0.95 3.41
CA ALA A 26 18.65 -2.23 3.51
C ALA A 26 20.15 -2.11 3.15
N LYS A 27 20.95 -3.05 3.65
CA LYS A 27 22.31 -3.30 3.13
C LYS A 27 22.22 -3.86 1.71
N ASN A 28 23.36 -4.10 1.07
CA ASN A 28 23.40 -4.71 -0.27
C ASN A 28 22.83 -6.13 -0.32
N VAL A 29 22.72 -6.79 0.84
CA VAL A 29 22.08 -8.10 1.02
C VAL A 29 21.20 -8.09 2.27
N ILE A 30 20.14 -8.89 2.24
CA ILE A 30 19.26 -9.20 3.36
C ILE A 30 19.79 -10.46 4.03
N THR A 31 20.17 -10.39 5.29
CA THR A 31 20.70 -11.54 6.04
C THR A 31 19.66 -12.01 7.05
N CYS A 32 19.20 -13.25 6.93
CA CYS A 32 18.28 -13.88 7.87
C CYS A 32 18.91 -13.90 9.28
N PRO A 33 18.24 -13.33 10.30
CA PRO A 33 18.77 -13.27 11.67
C PRO A 33 19.03 -14.64 12.31
N TYR A 34 18.38 -15.71 11.82
CA TYR A 34 18.46 -17.02 12.44
C TYR A 34 19.74 -17.79 12.06
N HIS A 35 19.94 -18.06 10.77
CA HIS A 35 21.06 -18.90 10.29
C HIS A 35 21.97 -18.18 9.28
N ALA A 36 21.80 -16.86 9.15
CA ALA A 36 22.59 -16.02 8.25
C ALA A 36 22.54 -16.43 6.76
N TRP A 37 21.43 -17.02 6.30
CA TRP A 37 21.15 -17.08 4.86
C TRP A 37 21.06 -15.66 4.32
N ALA A 38 21.77 -15.39 3.23
CA ALA A 38 21.88 -14.07 2.63
C ALA A 38 21.18 -14.04 1.28
N PHE A 39 20.34 -13.02 1.07
CA PHE A 39 19.57 -12.81 -0.15
C PHE A 39 19.97 -11.46 -0.75
N LYS A 40 20.10 -11.40 -2.07
CA LYS A 40 20.19 -10.15 -2.82
C LYS A 40 18.87 -9.40 -2.74
N LEU A 41 18.88 -8.11 -3.08
CA LEU A 41 17.68 -7.26 -3.08
C LEU A 41 16.65 -7.62 -4.17
N ASP A 42 17.04 -8.47 -5.12
CA ASP A 42 16.13 -9.07 -6.11
C ASP A 42 15.47 -10.37 -5.63
N GLY A 43 15.74 -10.79 -4.39
CA GLY A 43 15.20 -12.02 -3.79
C GLY A 43 16.08 -13.24 -3.98
N ASN A 44 17.15 -13.14 -4.78
CA ASN A 44 18.01 -14.28 -5.07
C ASN A 44 18.89 -14.65 -3.87
N LEU A 45 18.98 -15.93 -3.51
CA LEU A 45 19.84 -16.50 -2.49
C LEU A 45 21.29 -16.27 -2.93
N ALA A 46 21.97 -15.40 -2.21
CA ALA A 46 23.39 -15.11 -2.41
C ALA A 46 24.26 -16.15 -1.73
N HIS A 47 23.86 -16.60 -0.53
CA HIS A 47 24.64 -17.56 0.24
C HIS A 47 23.77 -18.28 1.29
N ALA A 48 23.98 -19.58 1.43
CA ALA A 48 23.51 -20.39 2.54
C ALA A 48 24.71 -21.15 3.11
N ARG A 49 24.97 -21.02 4.42
CA ARG A 49 26.09 -21.70 5.07
C ARG A 49 25.95 -23.22 4.93
N ASN A 50 27.06 -23.88 4.58
CA ASN A 50 27.18 -25.35 4.51
C ASN A 50 26.24 -26.01 3.48
N CYS A 51 25.71 -25.25 2.52
CA CYS A 51 24.75 -25.79 1.55
C CYS A 51 25.36 -26.83 0.60
N GLU A 52 26.66 -26.73 0.32
CA GLU A 52 27.45 -27.67 -0.48
C GLU A 52 27.49 -29.08 0.13
N ASN A 53 27.28 -29.19 1.45
CA ASN A 53 27.26 -30.45 2.19
C ASN A 53 25.83 -30.97 2.45
N VAL A 54 24.82 -30.30 1.90
CA VAL A 54 23.42 -30.73 1.98
C VAL A 54 23.06 -31.46 0.68
N ALA A 55 22.76 -32.75 0.79
CA ALA A 55 22.37 -33.56 -0.36
C ALA A 55 21.16 -32.95 -1.08
N ASN A 56 21.27 -32.81 -2.41
CA ASN A 56 20.24 -32.25 -3.28
C ASN A 56 19.79 -30.83 -2.91
N PHE A 57 20.67 -30.01 -2.33
CA PHE A 57 20.37 -28.60 -2.13
C PHE A 57 20.19 -27.88 -3.47
N ASP A 58 19.05 -27.21 -3.63
CA ASP A 58 18.67 -26.48 -4.84
C ASP A 58 18.47 -25.01 -4.49
N SER A 59 19.46 -24.18 -4.85
CA SER A 59 19.42 -22.74 -4.58
C SER A 59 18.26 -22.05 -5.27
N ASP A 60 17.83 -22.55 -6.43
CA ASP A 60 16.77 -21.94 -7.25
C ASP A 60 15.39 -22.14 -6.62
N LYS A 61 15.26 -23.11 -5.71
CA LYS A 61 14.06 -23.32 -4.88
C LYS A 61 14.16 -22.66 -3.50
N ALA A 62 15.29 -22.06 -3.18
CA ALA A 62 15.58 -21.45 -1.88
C ALA A 62 15.55 -19.91 -1.93
N GLN A 63 14.81 -19.35 -2.89
CA GLN A 63 14.67 -17.91 -3.14
C GLN A 63 13.62 -17.26 -2.24
N LEU A 64 13.65 -15.93 -2.12
CA LEU A 64 12.53 -15.21 -1.51
C LEU A 64 11.28 -15.34 -2.38
N VAL A 65 10.13 -15.58 -1.74
CA VAL A 65 8.86 -15.72 -2.46
C VAL A 65 8.34 -14.33 -2.85
N PRO A 66 8.21 -14.01 -4.15
CA PRO A 66 7.80 -12.69 -4.60
C PRO A 66 6.29 -12.47 -4.38
N VAL A 67 5.93 -11.19 -4.28
CA VAL A 67 4.55 -10.69 -4.30
C VAL A 67 4.45 -9.72 -5.47
N ARG A 68 3.34 -9.75 -6.22
CA ARG A 68 3.13 -8.83 -7.35
C ARG A 68 3.13 -7.39 -6.83
N LEU A 69 3.83 -6.49 -7.52
CA LEU A 69 3.94 -5.08 -7.15
C LEU A 69 3.73 -4.22 -8.40
N GLU A 70 3.03 -3.11 -8.22
CA GLU A 70 2.84 -2.09 -9.26
C GLU A 70 2.98 -0.69 -8.65
N GLU A 71 3.72 0.17 -9.34
CA GLU A 71 3.73 1.61 -9.09
C GLU A 71 2.61 2.24 -9.92
N TYR A 72 1.61 2.81 -9.25
CA TYR A 72 0.44 3.38 -9.92
C TYR A 72 -0.02 4.65 -9.20
N ALA A 73 -0.26 5.71 -9.98
CA ALA A 73 -0.77 7.01 -9.50
C ALA A 73 0.03 7.65 -8.35
N GLY A 74 1.34 7.43 -8.29
CA GLY A 74 2.21 7.95 -7.22
C GLY A 74 2.24 7.10 -5.93
N PHE A 75 1.56 5.94 -5.93
CA PHE A 75 1.54 4.98 -4.83
C PHE A 75 2.09 3.62 -5.25
N VAL A 76 2.36 2.76 -4.26
CA VAL A 76 2.81 1.37 -4.47
C VAL A 76 1.71 0.43 -4.03
N PHE A 77 1.27 -0.44 -4.94
CA PHE A 77 0.28 -1.49 -4.69
C PHE A 77 0.94 -2.85 -4.72
N ILE A 78 0.43 -3.78 -3.92
CA ILE A 78 0.80 -5.19 -3.95
C ILE A 78 -0.41 -6.07 -4.23
N ASN A 79 -0.18 -7.24 -4.84
CA ASN A 79 -1.19 -8.28 -4.99
C ASN A 79 -0.58 -9.66 -4.68
N MET A 80 -1.26 -10.43 -3.83
CA MET A 80 -0.82 -11.78 -3.45
C MET A 80 -1.15 -12.82 -4.52
N ASP A 81 -2.08 -12.53 -5.43
CA ASP A 81 -2.34 -13.36 -6.61
C ASP A 81 -1.28 -13.08 -7.69
N PRO A 82 -0.44 -14.06 -8.04
CA PRO A 82 0.57 -13.90 -9.08
C PRO A 82 -0.05 -13.66 -10.47
N ASN A 83 -1.31 -14.04 -10.68
CA ASN A 83 -2.03 -13.90 -11.93
C ASN A 83 -2.96 -12.68 -11.98
N ALA A 84 -2.90 -11.80 -10.97
CA ALA A 84 -3.73 -10.59 -10.92
C ALA A 84 -3.60 -9.74 -12.20
N THR A 85 -4.62 -8.95 -12.50
CA THR A 85 -4.54 -7.92 -13.53
C THR A 85 -3.84 -6.67 -12.98
N SER A 86 -3.70 -5.62 -13.81
CA SER A 86 -3.11 -4.36 -13.38
C SER A 86 -3.99 -3.61 -12.37
N VAL A 87 -3.42 -2.62 -11.69
CA VAL A 87 -4.21 -1.71 -10.83
C VAL A 87 -5.22 -0.91 -11.66
N GLU A 88 -4.90 -0.54 -12.89
CA GLU A 88 -5.84 0.11 -13.82
C GLU A 88 -7.04 -0.79 -14.13
N ASP A 89 -6.83 -2.08 -14.37
CA ASP A 89 -7.92 -3.02 -14.65
C ASP A 89 -8.86 -3.17 -13.43
N GLN A 90 -8.29 -3.16 -12.22
CA GLN A 90 -9.05 -3.23 -10.98
C GLN A 90 -9.76 -1.91 -10.67
N LEU A 91 -9.11 -0.77 -10.93
CA LEU A 91 -9.58 0.56 -10.59
C LEU A 91 -9.55 1.52 -11.81
N PRO A 92 -10.33 1.25 -12.88
CA PRO A 92 -10.26 2.03 -14.11
C PRO A 92 -10.42 3.53 -13.89
N GLY A 93 -9.48 4.31 -14.42
CA GLY A 93 -9.45 5.78 -14.38
C GLY A 93 -9.03 6.37 -13.03
N LEU A 94 -8.59 5.57 -12.05
CA LEU A 94 -8.16 6.09 -10.75
C LEU A 94 -6.96 7.03 -10.87
N GLY A 95 -5.95 6.66 -11.67
CA GLY A 95 -4.73 7.46 -11.83
C GLY A 95 -4.99 8.85 -12.38
N ALA A 96 -5.87 8.94 -13.39
CA ALA A 96 -6.31 10.23 -13.92
C ALA A 96 -6.99 11.09 -12.85
N LYS A 97 -7.88 10.50 -12.04
CA LYS A 97 -8.57 11.22 -10.95
C LYS A 97 -7.64 11.67 -9.84
N VAL A 98 -6.64 10.86 -9.49
CA VAL A 98 -5.62 11.23 -8.49
C VAL A 98 -4.81 12.42 -8.99
N LEU A 99 -4.38 12.41 -10.25
CA LEU A 99 -3.62 13.51 -10.85
C LEU A 99 -4.46 14.79 -11.02
N GLU A 100 -5.75 14.66 -11.30
CA GLU A 100 -6.68 15.80 -11.31
C GLU A 100 -6.82 16.42 -9.92
N ALA A 101 -7.00 15.60 -8.89
CA ALA A 101 -7.17 16.07 -7.51
C ALA A 101 -5.85 16.54 -6.86
N CYS A 102 -4.72 15.97 -7.26
CA CYS A 102 -3.40 16.28 -6.73
C CYS A 102 -2.35 16.17 -7.86
N PRO A 103 -2.15 17.24 -8.65
CA PRO A 103 -1.16 17.25 -9.74
C PRO A 103 0.28 16.97 -9.28
N GLU A 104 0.59 17.35 -8.03
CA GLU A 104 1.91 17.23 -7.38
C GLU A 104 2.07 15.90 -6.61
N VAL A 105 1.21 14.88 -6.85
CA VAL A 105 1.20 13.63 -6.06
C VAL A 105 2.57 12.95 -5.99
N HIS A 106 3.38 13.07 -7.04
CA HIS A 106 4.72 12.48 -7.13
C HIS A 106 5.78 13.18 -6.27
N ASP A 107 5.53 14.43 -5.86
CA ASP A 107 6.45 15.24 -5.04
C ASP A 107 6.12 15.18 -3.55
N LEU A 108 5.00 14.53 -3.19
CA LEU A 108 4.58 14.35 -1.80
C LEU A 108 5.61 13.56 -0.99
N LYS A 109 5.79 13.99 0.26
CA LYS A 109 6.63 13.31 1.26
C LYS A 109 5.80 13.04 2.50
N LEU A 110 6.03 11.89 3.15
CA LEU A 110 5.34 11.53 4.37
C LEU A 110 5.66 12.54 5.47
N ALA A 111 4.66 13.33 5.89
CA ALA A 111 4.78 14.31 6.96
C ALA A 111 4.44 13.71 8.33
N ALA A 112 3.40 12.88 8.41
CA ALA A 112 2.96 12.22 9.64
C ALA A 112 2.24 10.90 9.32
N ARG A 113 2.27 9.95 10.26
CA ARG A 113 1.54 8.69 10.20
C ARG A 113 0.92 8.38 11.56
N PHE A 114 -0.38 8.09 11.57
CA PHE A 114 -1.10 7.62 12.76
C PHE A 114 -1.48 6.16 12.56
N THR A 115 -1.06 5.29 13.48
CA THR A 115 -1.35 3.86 13.43
C THR A 115 -2.22 3.48 14.62
N THR A 116 -3.43 3.00 14.36
CA THR A 116 -4.38 2.62 15.41
C THR A 116 -4.89 1.19 15.20
N ARG A 117 -4.98 0.42 16.29
CA ARG A 117 -5.69 -0.86 16.30
C ARG A 117 -7.17 -0.59 16.60
N THR A 118 -7.94 -0.31 15.56
CA THR A 118 -9.35 0.03 15.69
C THR A 118 -10.19 -1.23 15.95
N PRO A 119 -10.98 -1.31 17.04
CA PRO A 119 -11.80 -2.47 17.37
C PRO A 119 -13.11 -2.49 16.55
N ALA A 120 -12.99 -2.43 15.22
CA ALA A 120 -14.10 -2.46 14.27
C ALA A 120 -13.75 -3.33 13.06
N ASN A 121 -14.78 -3.86 12.39
CA ASN A 121 -14.55 -4.50 11.09
C ASN A 121 -14.13 -3.43 10.06
N TRP A 122 -13.22 -3.77 9.15
CA TRP A 122 -12.76 -2.84 8.11
C TRP A 122 -13.88 -2.30 7.24
N LYS A 123 -14.95 -3.08 7.00
CA LYS A 123 -16.12 -2.64 6.23
C LYS A 123 -16.84 -1.47 6.89
N ASN A 124 -16.97 -1.48 8.22
CA ASN A 124 -17.60 -0.38 8.95
C ASN A 124 -16.81 0.93 8.83
N ILE A 125 -15.48 0.84 8.72
CA ILE A 125 -14.63 2.02 8.51
C ILE A 125 -14.85 2.58 7.10
N VAL A 126 -14.98 1.71 6.10
CA VAL A 126 -15.34 2.09 4.72
C VAL A 126 -16.74 2.70 4.68
N ASP A 127 -17.74 2.06 5.30
CA ASP A 127 -19.11 2.56 5.36
C ASP A 127 -19.16 3.97 5.97
N ASN A 128 -18.44 4.21 7.07
CA ASN A 128 -18.34 5.53 7.71
C ASN A 128 -17.66 6.56 6.80
N TYR A 129 -16.68 6.18 5.99
CA TYR A 129 -16.02 7.11 5.06
C TYR A 129 -16.92 7.44 3.85
N LEU A 130 -17.76 6.50 3.44
CA LEU A 130 -18.59 6.63 2.25
C LEU A 130 -19.81 7.52 2.46
N GLU A 131 -20.02 8.15 3.61
CA GLU A 131 -21.12 9.10 3.81
C GLU A 131 -20.69 10.34 4.60
N CYS A 132 -21.51 11.39 4.52
CA CYS A 132 -21.34 12.60 5.35
C CYS A 132 -22.61 12.94 6.14
N TYR A 133 -23.50 11.95 6.31
CA TYR A 133 -24.68 12.04 7.14
C TYR A 133 -24.29 12.25 8.62
N HIS A 134 -23.20 11.63 9.08
CA HIS A 134 -22.68 11.84 10.43
C HIS A 134 -21.87 13.13 10.60
N CYS A 135 -21.47 13.82 9.52
CA CYS A 135 -20.51 14.93 9.58
C CYS A 135 -20.99 16.07 10.47
N GLY A 136 -22.22 16.54 10.27
CA GLY A 136 -22.81 17.64 11.04
C GLY A 136 -22.71 17.44 12.56
N PRO A 137 -23.26 16.35 13.12
CA PRO A 137 -23.19 16.10 14.55
C PRO A 137 -21.82 15.66 15.06
N ALA A 138 -21.03 14.90 14.28
CA ALA A 138 -19.81 14.25 14.78
C ALA A 138 -18.53 15.06 14.55
N HIS A 139 -18.50 15.93 13.54
CA HIS A 139 -17.30 16.68 13.15
C HIS A 139 -17.58 18.19 13.03
N PRO A 140 -17.75 18.92 14.16
CA PRO A 140 -18.07 20.36 14.13
C PRO A 140 -17.07 21.18 13.32
N GLY A 141 -15.76 20.99 13.56
CA GLY A 141 -14.72 21.75 12.86
C GLY A 141 -14.56 21.42 11.38
N PHE A 142 -14.97 20.22 10.94
CA PHE A 142 -14.97 19.85 9.52
C PHE A 142 -16.24 20.34 8.81
N SER A 143 -17.38 20.34 9.50
CA SER A 143 -18.66 20.77 8.93
C SER A 143 -18.68 22.26 8.54
N ASP A 144 -17.78 23.06 9.10
CA ASP A 144 -17.56 24.46 8.74
C ASP A 144 -16.82 24.64 7.40
N SER A 145 -16.07 23.63 6.93
CA SER A 145 -15.29 23.73 5.68
C SER A 145 -16.03 23.19 4.46
N VAL A 146 -16.99 22.26 4.66
CA VAL A 146 -17.71 21.59 3.57
C VAL A 146 -19.24 21.74 3.70
N GLN A 147 -19.94 21.65 2.56
CA GLN A 147 -21.40 21.67 2.53
C GLN A 147 -21.94 20.28 2.86
N VAL A 148 -21.98 19.93 4.15
CA VAL A 148 -22.44 18.62 4.64
C VAL A 148 -23.91 18.31 4.29
N ASP A 149 -24.71 19.34 4.00
CA ASP A 149 -26.10 19.25 3.55
C ASP A 149 -26.22 19.04 2.03
N ARG A 150 -25.11 19.13 1.28
CA ARG A 150 -25.06 18.98 -0.17
C ARG A 150 -23.93 18.06 -0.57
N TYR A 151 -24.17 16.76 -0.51
CA TYR A 151 -23.24 15.76 -1.04
C TYR A 151 -23.98 14.73 -1.88
N TRP A 152 -23.25 14.05 -2.76
CA TRP A 152 -23.81 12.99 -3.58
C TRP A 152 -22.82 11.85 -3.75
N HIS A 153 -23.37 10.69 -4.13
CA HIS A 153 -22.62 9.49 -4.43
C HIS A 153 -22.71 9.15 -5.90
N THR A 154 -21.60 8.66 -6.44
CA THR A 154 -21.61 7.96 -7.72
C THR A 154 -21.23 6.50 -7.50
N MET A 155 -22.21 5.62 -7.63
CA MET A 155 -22.00 4.17 -7.61
C MET A 155 -21.61 3.70 -9.01
N HIS A 156 -20.49 2.97 -9.09
CA HIS A 156 -20.02 2.34 -10.32
C HIS A 156 -20.45 0.88 -10.34
N VAL A 157 -20.69 0.33 -11.53
CA VAL A 157 -21.11 -1.07 -11.74
C VAL A 157 -20.12 -2.08 -11.12
N THR A 158 -18.87 -1.66 -10.92
CA THR A 158 -17.79 -2.42 -10.28
C THR A 158 -17.82 -2.41 -8.75
N GLY A 159 -18.87 -1.86 -8.11
CA GLY A 159 -18.98 -1.74 -6.66
C GLY A 159 -18.16 -0.59 -6.05
N ARG A 160 -17.53 0.25 -6.88
CA ARG A 160 -16.84 1.47 -6.44
C ARG A 160 -17.85 2.58 -6.12
N CYS A 161 -17.55 3.40 -5.12
CA CYS A 161 -18.33 4.58 -4.77
C CYS A 161 -17.43 5.81 -4.68
N ASN A 162 -17.86 6.93 -5.24
CA ASN A 162 -17.24 8.23 -5.01
C ASN A 162 -18.24 9.11 -4.25
N THR A 163 -17.81 9.67 -3.13
CA THR A 163 -18.56 10.68 -2.36
C THR A 163 -17.97 12.05 -2.63
N VAL A 164 -18.79 13.02 -3.02
CA VAL A 164 -18.36 14.40 -3.25
C VAL A 164 -19.20 15.33 -2.41
N SER A 165 -18.55 16.20 -1.63
CA SER A 165 -19.15 17.36 -0.98
C SER A 165 -18.38 18.60 -1.42
N PRO A 166 -19.03 19.63 -1.99
CA PRO A 166 -18.37 20.85 -2.36
C PRO A 166 -17.96 21.63 -1.11
N ASN A 167 -16.82 22.31 -1.20
CA ASN A 167 -16.38 23.24 -0.17
C ASN A 167 -17.43 24.33 0.05
N ARG A 168 -17.58 24.80 1.28
CA ARG A 168 -18.35 26.03 1.53
C ARG A 168 -17.60 27.20 0.87
N PRO A 169 -18.29 28.11 0.17
CA PRO A 169 -17.65 29.33 -0.31
C PRO A 169 -17.10 30.10 0.88
N ASN A 170 -15.82 30.48 0.80
CA ASN A 170 -15.10 31.10 1.89
C ASN A 170 -15.70 32.49 2.20
N SER A 171 -16.34 32.66 3.35
CA SER A 171 -16.95 33.94 3.76
C SER A 171 -15.92 35.03 4.09
N ARG A 172 -14.61 34.72 4.03
CA ARG A 172 -13.51 35.67 4.32
C ARG A 172 -12.82 36.24 3.06
N LEU A 173 -13.37 36.01 1.87
CA LEU A 173 -12.83 36.54 0.60
C LEU A 173 -13.78 37.53 -0.12
N ASN A 174 -14.78 38.07 0.59
CA ASN A 174 -15.56 39.23 0.13
C ASN A 174 -15.19 40.46 0.95
#